data_AF-A0A386AZX3-F1
#
_entry.id   AF-A0A386AZX3-F1
#
_cell.length_a   1.000
_cell.length_b   1.000
_cell.length_c   1.000
_cell.angle_alpha   90.00
_cell.angle_beta   90.00
_cell.angle_gamma   90.00
#
_symmetry.space_group_name_H-M   'P 1'
#
loop_
_entity.id
_entity.type
_entity.pdbx_description
1 polymer ?
#
loop_
_entity_poly.entity_id
_entity_poly.type
_entity_poly.pdbx_seq_one_letter_code
_entity_poly.pdbx_strand_id
1 'polypeptide(L)'
;MKRPWKLSYYKLLYFQKKIQYTKDKRFCRNFQRLLRRTSFIQLFIIHKFKINFILLSSKKYRFFFKLKIYYKLWVFSIFPILKKKKNQMLRPENIKILYSIFQKPQYIVRVKNFFNIKNKYWILSNLLIEKKFFLKVENWKYFSKSRLSLKTIFKTWTILNFDKSIVKYNRFIIFSSRKIKDFEQFIQIQGCQIKFKKFYYLDNTKDLSRWLLFRNNPKISLENFKNFKKECQKVLNKNHKNQQIDKVIHRFTLKILNWQRFYNRSFPSDILFMLIWNWLKKRHKKKSSKWLYNIYWKNSIIQEWIFSINRDRI
;
A
#
# COMPACT_ATOMS: atom_id res chain seq x y z
N MET A 1 -5.28 -27.47 -22.75
CA MET A 1 -5.29 -27.67 -21.28
C MET A 1 -5.83 -26.44 -20.55
N LYS A 2 -6.96 -26.55 -19.82
CA LYS A 2 -7.46 -25.46 -18.94
C LYS A 2 -6.40 -25.16 -17.88
N ARG A 3 -5.97 -23.90 -17.77
CA ARG A 3 -4.80 -23.48 -16.98
C ARG A 3 -4.89 -24.03 -15.53
N PRO A 4 -3.96 -24.89 -15.07
CA PRO A 4 -4.01 -25.52 -13.73
C PRO A 4 -4.10 -24.49 -12.60
N TRP A 5 -3.59 -23.28 -12.83
CA TRP A 5 -3.64 -22.17 -11.88
C TRP A 5 -5.04 -21.65 -11.57
N LYS A 6 -5.97 -21.73 -12.53
CA LYS A 6 -7.37 -21.30 -12.34
C LYS A 6 -8.05 -22.20 -11.30
N LEU A 7 -7.85 -23.52 -11.41
CA LEU A 7 -8.36 -24.52 -10.47
C LEU A 7 -7.73 -24.35 -9.08
N SER A 8 -6.40 -24.20 -8.99
CA SER A 8 -5.73 -23.96 -7.71
C SER A 8 -6.23 -22.69 -7.01
N TYR A 9 -6.50 -21.63 -7.78
CA TYR A 9 -7.07 -20.40 -7.26
C TYR A 9 -8.51 -20.59 -6.76
N TYR A 10 -9.38 -21.29 -7.50
CA TYR A 10 -10.73 -21.60 -7.03
C TYR A 10 -10.72 -22.44 -5.76
N LYS A 11 -9.83 -23.44 -5.67
CA LYS A 11 -9.66 -24.26 -4.48
C LYS A 11 -9.21 -23.43 -3.28
N LEU A 12 -8.29 -22.48 -3.48
CA LEU A 12 -7.90 -21.51 -2.46
C LEU A 12 -9.12 -20.69 -2.01
N LEU A 13 -9.90 -20.12 -2.93
CA LEU A 13 -11.11 -19.34 -2.60
C LEU A 13 -12.15 -20.18 -1.85
N TYR A 14 -12.33 -21.44 -2.22
CA TYR A 14 -13.22 -22.37 -1.53
C TYR A 14 -12.85 -22.51 -0.04
N PHE A 15 -11.59 -22.83 0.25
CA PHE A 15 -11.13 -22.92 1.64
C PHE A 15 -11.26 -21.58 2.37
N GLN A 16 -10.96 -20.47 1.70
CA GLN A 16 -11.11 -19.14 2.30
C GLN A 16 -12.56 -18.82 2.68
N LYS A 17 -13.52 -19.15 1.81
CA LYS A 17 -14.95 -19.02 2.13
C LYS A 17 -15.33 -19.90 3.33
N LYS A 18 -14.94 -21.17 3.34
CA LYS A 18 -15.21 -22.06 4.48
C LYS A 18 -14.63 -21.50 5.79
N ILE A 19 -13.37 -21.04 5.79
CA ILE A 19 -12.75 -20.40 6.96
C ILE A 19 -13.51 -19.15 7.42
N GLN A 20 -14.01 -18.33 6.49
CA GLN A 20 -14.72 -17.09 6.80
C GLN A 20 -16.09 -17.32 7.47
N TYR A 21 -16.84 -18.31 7.00
CA TYR A 21 -18.23 -18.53 7.43
C TYR A 21 -18.38 -19.54 8.57
N THR A 22 -17.39 -20.39 8.81
CA THR A 22 -17.44 -21.36 9.92
C THR A 22 -17.49 -20.65 11.28
N LYS A 23 -18.51 -20.95 12.09
CA LYS A 23 -18.64 -20.46 13.48
C LYS A 23 -17.75 -21.27 14.44
N ASP A 24 -17.65 -22.58 14.22
CA ASP A 24 -16.83 -23.46 15.06
C ASP A 24 -15.31 -23.23 14.86
N LYS A 25 -14.64 -22.99 16.00
CA LYS A 25 -13.20 -22.80 16.09
C LYS A 25 -12.42 -24.04 15.64
N ARG A 26 -12.92 -25.26 15.89
CA ARG A 26 -12.26 -26.52 15.52
C ARG A 26 -12.28 -26.72 14.01
N PHE A 27 -13.45 -26.64 13.37
CA PHE A 27 -13.55 -26.70 11.92
C PHE A 27 -12.74 -25.61 11.21
N CYS A 28 -12.74 -24.38 11.73
CA CYS A 28 -11.92 -23.29 11.19
C CYS A 28 -10.43 -23.66 11.16
N ARG A 29 -9.89 -24.17 12.28
CA ARG A 29 -8.49 -24.64 12.37
C ARG A 29 -8.21 -25.81 11.42
N ASN A 30 -9.16 -26.71 11.24
CA ASN A 30 -9.02 -27.83 10.31
C ASN A 30 -8.95 -27.34 8.85
N PHE A 31 -9.82 -26.43 8.43
CA PHE A 31 -9.73 -25.82 7.10
C PHE A 31 -8.43 -25.03 6.90
N GLN A 32 -7.94 -24.33 7.92
CA GLN A 32 -6.62 -23.67 7.84
C GLN A 32 -5.47 -24.68 7.65
N ARG A 33 -5.53 -25.86 8.30
CA ARG A 33 -4.55 -26.94 8.10
C ARG A 33 -4.64 -27.54 6.70
N LEU A 34 -5.86 -27.84 6.24
CA LEU A 34 -6.10 -28.40 4.90
C LEU A 34 -5.63 -27.46 3.80
N LEU A 35 -5.97 -26.16 3.87
CA LEU A 35 -5.49 -25.14 2.93
C LEU A 35 -3.96 -25.17 2.84
N ARG A 36 -3.28 -25.22 3.99
CA ARG A 36 -1.81 -25.22 4.05
C ARG A 36 -1.17 -26.48 3.49
N ARG A 37 -1.82 -27.64 3.66
CA ARG A 37 -1.32 -28.95 3.20
C ARG A 37 -1.67 -29.28 1.75
N THR A 38 -2.62 -28.56 1.14
CA THR A 38 -3.05 -28.83 -0.23
C THR A 38 -1.94 -28.49 -1.23
N SER A 39 -1.41 -29.51 -1.93
CA SER A 39 -0.32 -29.40 -2.92
C SER A 39 -0.62 -28.37 -4.02
N PHE A 40 -1.83 -28.38 -4.60
CA PHE A 40 -2.25 -27.41 -5.61
C PHE A 40 -2.11 -25.94 -5.18
N ILE A 41 -2.41 -25.65 -3.91
CA ILE A 41 -2.30 -24.30 -3.35
C ILE A 41 -0.83 -23.95 -3.10
N GLN A 42 -0.03 -24.90 -2.62
CA GLN A 42 1.40 -24.72 -2.44
C GLN A 42 2.08 -24.42 -3.79
N LEU A 43 1.80 -25.21 -4.83
CA LEU A 43 2.30 -25.01 -6.19
C LEU A 43 1.87 -23.65 -6.75
N PHE A 44 0.61 -23.25 -6.55
CA PHE A 44 0.13 -21.92 -6.95
C PHE A 44 0.90 -20.78 -6.27
N ILE A 45 1.28 -20.95 -5.00
CA ILE A 45 2.09 -19.97 -4.28
C ILE A 45 3.53 -19.95 -4.79
N ILE A 46 4.11 -21.13 -5.04
CA ILE A 46 5.44 -21.29 -5.61
C ILE A 46 5.52 -20.58 -6.96
N HIS A 47 4.55 -20.81 -7.86
CA HIS A 47 4.43 -20.15 -9.16
C HIS A 47 4.37 -18.61 -9.06
N LYS A 48 3.82 -18.06 -7.97
CA LYS A 48 3.78 -16.61 -7.74
C LYS A 48 5.12 -16.01 -7.33
N PHE A 49 6.09 -16.82 -6.93
CA PHE A 49 7.43 -16.33 -6.65
C PHE A 49 8.27 -16.36 -7.92
N LYS A 50 9.06 -15.30 -8.15
CA LYS A 50 10.16 -15.33 -9.11
C LYS A 50 11.29 -16.16 -8.49
N ILE A 51 11.33 -17.44 -8.83
CA ILE A 51 12.33 -18.38 -8.32
C ILE A 51 13.61 -18.19 -9.14
N ASN A 52 14.74 -18.07 -8.45
CA ASN A 52 16.03 -18.17 -9.11
C ASN A 52 16.51 -19.62 -8.96
N PHE A 53 16.42 -20.39 -10.04
CA PHE A 53 16.74 -21.82 -10.03
C PHE A 53 18.20 -22.09 -9.67
N ILE A 54 19.12 -21.20 -10.06
CA ILE A 54 20.55 -21.31 -9.73
C ILE A 54 20.75 -21.30 -8.21
N LEU A 55 19.99 -20.46 -7.49
CA LEU A 55 20.10 -20.37 -6.03
C LEU A 55 19.45 -21.56 -5.30
N LEU A 56 18.64 -22.40 -5.95
CA LEU A 56 18.01 -23.55 -5.30
C LEU A 56 19.01 -24.64 -4.88
N SER A 57 20.22 -24.67 -5.45
CA SER A 57 21.29 -25.58 -5.00
C SER A 57 21.65 -25.30 -3.53
N SER A 58 21.69 -24.02 -3.14
CA SER A 58 22.03 -23.59 -1.78
C SER A 58 21.01 -24.06 -0.75
N LYS A 59 21.48 -24.83 0.25
CA LYS A 59 20.68 -25.27 1.42
C LYS A 59 20.02 -24.07 2.13
N LYS A 60 20.77 -22.98 2.29
CA LYS A 60 20.31 -21.73 2.92
C LYS A 60 19.17 -21.09 2.13
N TYR A 61 19.28 -21.01 0.81
CA TYR A 61 18.21 -20.46 -0.03
C TYR A 61 16.96 -21.34 -0.01
N ARG A 62 17.10 -22.67 -0.13
CA ARG A 62 15.98 -23.63 -0.04
C ARG A 62 15.21 -23.48 1.28
N PHE A 63 15.95 -23.39 2.38
CA PHE A 63 15.35 -23.13 3.69
C PHE A 63 14.54 -21.82 3.67
N PHE A 64 15.15 -20.71 3.26
CA PHE A 64 14.45 -19.42 3.18
C PHE A 64 13.24 -19.44 2.24
N PHE A 65 13.33 -20.15 1.13
CA PHE A 65 12.23 -20.28 0.17
C PHE A 65 11.07 -21.08 0.75
N LYS A 66 11.34 -22.23 1.39
CA LYS A 66 10.36 -23.02 2.13
C LYS A 66 9.65 -22.18 3.19
N LEU A 67 10.40 -21.34 3.91
CA LEU A 67 9.81 -20.42 4.88
C LEU A 67 8.92 -19.36 4.21
N LYS A 68 9.34 -18.74 3.09
CA LYS A 68 8.50 -17.77 2.36
C LYS A 68 7.17 -18.37 1.94
N ILE A 69 7.17 -19.58 1.41
CA ILE A 69 5.96 -20.32 1.02
C ILE A 69 5.09 -20.53 2.25
N TYR A 70 5.67 -21.07 3.32
CA TYR A 70 4.97 -21.34 4.57
C TYR A 70 4.31 -20.07 5.15
N TYR A 71 5.02 -18.94 5.15
CA TYR A 71 4.47 -17.65 5.55
C TYR A 71 3.32 -17.19 4.67
N LYS A 72 3.45 -17.36 3.35
CA LYS A 72 2.41 -16.95 2.41
C LYS A 72 1.14 -17.81 2.57
N LEU A 73 1.29 -19.10 2.80
CA LEU A 73 0.19 -20.01 3.13
C LEU A 73 -0.54 -19.58 4.42
N TRP A 74 0.21 -19.15 5.43
CA TRP A 74 -0.37 -18.60 6.66
C TRP A 74 -1.09 -17.27 6.46
N VAL A 75 -0.53 -16.37 5.66
CA VAL A 75 -1.24 -15.15 5.25
C VAL A 75 -2.57 -15.51 4.60
N PHE A 76 -2.60 -16.48 3.67
CA PHE A 76 -3.82 -16.90 2.99
C PHE A 76 -4.86 -17.57 3.90
N SER A 77 -4.44 -18.29 4.93
CA SER A 77 -5.35 -18.94 5.89
C SER A 77 -5.88 -18.00 6.97
N ILE A 78 -5.13 -16.95 7.33
CA ILE A 78 -5.59 -15.92 8.29
C ILE A 78 -6.44 -14.85 7.60
N PHE A 79 -6.15 -14.54 6.33
CA PHE A 79 -6.82 -13.47 5.59
C PHE A 79 -8.36 -13.51 5.63
N PRO A 80 -9.05 -14.66 5.51
CA PRO A 80 -10.52 -14.70 5.51
C PRO A 80 -11.13 -14.34 6.87
N ILE A 81 -10.43 -14.65 7.96
CA ILE A 81 -10.82 -14.24 9.32
C ILE A 81 -10.80 -12.71 9.43
N LEU A 82 -9.80 -12.08 8.79
CA LEU A 82 -9.74 -10.62 8.71
C LEU A 82 -10.84 -10.07 7.81
N LYS A 83 -11.12 -10.74 6.67
CA LYS A 83 -12.10 -10.27 5.67
C LYS A 83 -13.47 -10.05 6.30
N LYS A 84 -13.90 -10.95 7.19
CA LYS A 84 -15.14 -10.81 7.98
C LYS A 84 -15.20 -9.50 8.78
N LYS A 85 -14.04 -8.96 9.19
CA LYS A 85 -13.91 -7.70 9.95
C LYS A 85 -13.51 -6.50 9.10
N LYS A 86 -13.17 -6.69 7.82
CA LYS A 86 -12.43 -5.72 6.98
C LYS A 86 -13.29 -4.82 6.10
N ASN A 87 -14.61 -4.83 6.21
CA ASN A 87 -15.45 -3.91 5.43
C ASN A 87 -15.08 -2.42 5.65
N GLN A 88 -14.24 -2.09 6.64
CA GLN A 88 -13.76 -0.73 6.94
C GLN A 88 -12.26 -0.48 6.74
N MET A 89 -11.47 -1.40 6.18
CA MET A 89 -10.08 -1.06 5.82
C MET A 89 -10.07 -0.17 4.58
N LEU A 90 -9.92 1.13 4.82
CA LEU A 90 -9.72 2.13 3.78
C LEU A 90 -8.46 1.82 2.96
N ARG A 91 -8.68 1.57 1.67
CA ARG A 91 -7.64 1.81 0.67
C ARG A 91 -7.51 3.31 0.48
N PRO A 92 -6.31 3.81 0.13
CA PRO A 92 -6.13 5.22 -0.22
C PRO A 92 -7.07 5.68 -1.35
N GLU A 93 -7.55 4.76 -2.18
CA GLU A 93 -8.56 4.99 -3.23
C GLU A 93 -9.94 5.44 -2.68
N ASN A 94 -10.24 5.19 -1.39
CA ASN A 94 -11.53 5.51 -0.77
C ASN A 94 -11.50 6.87 -0.05
N ILE A 95 -10.99 7.92 -0.69
CA ILE A 95 -10.91 9.28 -0.12
C ILE A 95 -12.27 9.78 0.36
N LYS A 96 -13.36 9.43 -0.34
CA LYS A 96 -14.73 9.79 0.06
C LYS A 96 -15.09 9.28 1.47
N ILE A 97 -14.69 8.05 1.80
CA ILE A 97 -14.96 7.45 3.11
C ILE A 97 -14.07 8.10 4.18
N LEU A 98 -12.80 8.40 3.87
CA LEU A 98 -11.96 9.19 4.79
C LEU A 98 -12.65 10.51 5.08
N TYR A 99 -13.07 11.23 4.04
CA TYR A 99 -13.74 12.52 4.14
C TYR A 99 -14.99 12.45 5.04
N SER A 100 -15.89 11.49 4.84
CA SER A 100 -17.08 11.34 5.70
C SER A 100 -16.74 11.07 7.16
N ILE A 101 -15.65 10.35 7.43
CA ILE A 101 -15.22 10.11 8.81
C ILE A 101 -14.72 11.42 9.41
N PHE A 102 -13.90 12.17 8.66
CA PHE A 102 -13.32 13.45 9.10
C PHE A 102 -14.33 14.58 9.30
N GLN A 103 -15.61 14.40 8.98
CA GLN A 103 -16.68 15.35 9.32
C GLN A 103 -16.95 15.49 10.82
N LYS A 104 -16.37 14.62 11.65
CA LYS A 104 -16.55 14.64 13.11
C LYS A 104 -15.20 14.86 13.79
N PRO A 105 -15.16 15.40 15.03
CA PRO A 105 -13.94 15.48 15.81
C PRO A 105 -13.32 14.08 16.01
N GLN A 106 -12.01 14.00 15.83
CA GLN A 106 -11.29 12.73 15.81
C GLN A 106 -9.98 12.76 16.56
N TYR A 107 -9.58 11.59 17.04
CA TYR A 107 -8.21 11.35 17.46
C TYR A 107 -7.43 10.61 16.38
N ILE A 108 -6.21 11.06 16.17
CA ILE A 108 -5.17 10.30 15.51
C ILE A 108 -4.25 9.74 16.57
N VAL A 109 -4.11 8.42 16.58
CA VAL A 109 -3.27 7.71 17.53
C VAL A 109 -2.23 6.87 16.81
N ARG A 110 -1.00 6.83 17.34
CA ARG A 110 0.05 5.90 16.93
C ARG A 110 0.42 5.01 18.10
N VAL A 111 0.24 3.71 17.92
CA VAL A 111 0.59 2.70 18.93
C VAL A 111 2.00 2.16 18.70
N LYS A 112 2.76 2.06 19.78
CA LYS A 112 4.10 1.47 19.90
C LYS A 112 4.04 0.14 20.67
N ASN A 113 5.15 -0.60 20.64
CA ASN A 113 5.36 -1.82 21.43
C ASN A 113 4.28 -2.90 21.26
N PHE A 114 3.72 -2.97 20.06
CA PHE A 114 2.57 -3.80 19.76
C PHE A 114 2.81 -5.31 19.98
N PHE A 115 4.02 -5.83 19.83
CA PHE A 115 4.29 -7.27 20.05
C PHE A 115 5.06 -7.47 21.36
N ASN A 116 4.59 -6.88 22.45
CA ASN A 116 5.06 -7.22 23.79
C ASN A 116 4.49 -8.57 24.26
N ILE A 117 4.94 -9.07 25.40
CA ILE A 117 4.51 -10.38 25.93
C ILE A 117 2.99 -10.44 26.13
N LYS A 118 2.39 -9.41 26.75
CA LYS A 118 0.95 -9.33 27.01
C LYS A 118 0.11 -9.42 25.72
N ASN A 119 0.42 -8.62 24.69
CA ASN A 119 -0.35 -8.62 23.46
C ASN A 119 -0.18 -9.92 22.66
N LYS A 120 0.98 -10.59 22.74
CA LYS A 120 1.15 -11.90 22.10
C LYS A 120 0.19 -12.92 22.67
N TYR A 121 0.08 -13.00 23.99
CA TYR A 121 -0.88 -13.89 24.65
C TYR A 121 -2.31 -13.53 24.29
N TRP A 122 -2.62 -12.22 24.24
CA TRP A 122 -3.93 -11.75 23.80
C TRP A 122 -4.26 -12.15 22.35
N ILE A 123 -3.29 -12.05 21.43
CA ILE A 123 -3.45 -12.50 20.05
C ILE A 123 -3.65 -14.03 20.01
N LEU A 124 -2.86 -14.79 20.77
CA LEU A 124 -2.95 -16.24 20.83
C LEU A 124 -4.28 -16.75 21.41
N SER A 125 -4.88 -16.02 22.34
CA SER A 125 -6.17 -16.38 22.94
C SER A 125 -7.34 -16.02 22.04
N ASN A 126 -7.27 -14.88 21.33
CA ASN A 126 -8.40 -14.36 20.58
C ASN A 126 -8.36 -14.66 19.08
N LEU A 127 -7.18 -14.90 18.48
CA LEU A 127 -7.05 -15.20 17.05
C LEU A 127 -7.04 -16.72 16.83
N LEU A 128 -7.88 -17.18 15.89
CA LEU A 128 -7.86 -18.57 15.44
C LEU A 128 -6.63 -18.82 14.57
N ILE A 129 -5.52 -19.15 15.23
CA ILE A 129 -4.24 -19.50 14.62
C ILE A 129 -3.60 -20.66 15.38
N GLU A 130 -2.74 -21.42 14.72
CA GLU A 130 -1.95 -22.46 15.39
C GLU A 130 -0.87 -21.82 16.27
N LYS A 131 -0.91 -22.08 17.58
CA LYS A 131 0.02 -21.49 18.56
C LYS A 131 1.49 -21.77 18.20
N LYS A 132 1.80 -23.00 17.79
CA LYS A 132 3.15 -23.43 17.36
C LYS A 132 3.69 -22.55 16.22
N PHE A 133 2.84 -22.14 15.28
CA PHE A 133 3.27 -21.25 14.21
C PHE A 133 3.59 -19.86 14.75
N PHE A 134 2.64 -19.25 15.48
CA PHE A 134 2.80 -17.87 15.96
C PHE A 134 4.05 -17.70 16.82
N LEU A 135 4.34 -18.65 17.71
CA LEU A 135 5.55 -18.66 18.54
C LEU A 135 6.84 -18.79 17.68
N LYS A 136 6.84 -19.64 16.64
CA LYS A 136 7.99 -19.79 15.72
C LYS A 136 8.25 -18.52 14.89
N VAL A 137 7.20 -17.81 14.45
CA VAL A 137 7.34 -16.58 13.64
C VAL A 137 8.12 -15.50 14.37
N GLU A 138 8.02 -15.46 15.70
CA GLU A 138 8.58 -14.38 16.47
C GLU A 138 10.11 -14.46 16.58
N ASN A 139 10.62 -15.67 16.78
CA ASN A 139 12.04 -15.92 17.03
C ASN A 139 12.92 -15.75 15.78
N TRP A 140 12.33 -15.58 14.59
CA TRP A 140 13.10 -15.49 13.35
C TRP A 140 13.45 -14.05 12.98
N LYS A 141 14.66 -13.64 13.38
CA LYS A 141 15.28 -12.35 13.03
C LYS A 141 15.49 -12.16 11.51
N TYR A 142 15.64 -13.25 10.75
CA TYR A 142 16.14 -13.24 9.35
C TYR A 142 15.16 -12.78 8.25
N PHE A 143 13.89 -12.52 8.54
CA PHE A 143 12.94 -12.05 7.52
C PHE A 143 12.42 -10.66 7.86
N SER A 144 12.93 -9.63 7.19
CA SER A 144 12.39 -8.27 7.33
C SER A 144 11.10 -8.11 6.54
N LYS A 145 11.08 -8.43 5.24
CA LYS A 145 9.96 -8.09 4.34
C LYS A 145 8.68 -8.92 4.52
N SER A 146 8.75 -10.25 4.57
CA SER A 146 7.53 -11.09 4.75
C SER A 146 6.94 -10.96 6.17
N ARG A 147 7.81 -10.82 7.18
CA ARG A 147 7.43 -10.55 8.57
C ARG A 147 6.65 -9.25 8.71
N LEU A 148 6.99 -8.21 7.94
CA LEU A 148 6.21 -6.97 7.90
C LEU A 148 4.76 -7.24 7.51
N SER A 149 4.50 -8.13 6.54
CA SER A 149 3.12 -8.42 6.10
C SER A 149 2.26 -9.13 7.17
N LEU A 150 2.83 -10.08 7.92
CA LEU A 150 2.09 -10.73 9.01
C LEU A 150 1.97 -9.83 10.24
N LYS A 151 3.03 -9.09 10.58
CA LYS A 151 2.97 -8.09 11.65
C LYS A 151 1.90 -7.04 11.36
N THR A 152 1.77 -6.58 10.13
CA THR A 152 0.70 -5.64 9.76
C THR A 152 -0.67 -6.30 9.81
N ILE A 153 -0.81 -7.56 9.41
CA ILE A 153 -2.06 -8.33 9.55
C ILE A 153 -2.50 -8.42 11.02
N PHE A 154 -1.64 -8.91 11.92
CA PHE A 154 -1.98 -9.04 13.33
C PHE A 154 -2.31 -7.69 13.96
N LYS A 155 -1.46 -6.67 13.72
CA LYS A 155 -1.73 -5.29 14.15
C LYS A 155 -3.09 -4.80 13.69
N THR A 156 -3.45 -5.09 12.45
CA THR A 156 -4.73 -4.64 11.91
C THR A 156 -5.88 -5.38 12.57
N TRP A 157 -5.76 -6.69 12.72
CA TRP A 157 -6.79 -7.51 13.33
C TRP A 157 -7.10 -7.10 14.77
N THR A 158 -6.07 -6.89 15.58
CA THR A 158 -6.26 -6.48 16.98
C THR A 158 -6.93 -5.11 17.08
N ILE A 159 -6.54 -4.15 16.22
CA ILE A 159 -7.13 -2.82 16.20
C ILE A 159 -8.61 -2.91 15.78
N LEU A 160 -8.92 -3.71 14.75
CA LEU A 160 -10.29 -3.94 14.29
C LEU A 160 -11.16 -4.72 15.28
N ASN A 161 -10.57 -5.34 16.30
CA ASN A 161 -11.33 -6.00 17.36
C ASN A 161 -11.89 -5.00 18.38
N PHE A 162 -11.30 -3.81 18.51
CA PHE A 162 -11.84 -2.76 19.37
C PHE A 162 -13.12 -2.21 18.80
N ASP A 163 -13.05 -1.67 17.57
CA ASP A 163 -14.19 -1.07 16.92
C ASP A 163 -14.05 -1.16 15.40
N LYS A 164 -15.18 -1.46 14.78
CA LYS A 164 -15.41 -1.44 13.34
C LYS A 164 -15.24 -0.03 12.77
N SER A 165 -15.60 1.02 13.52
CA SER A 165 -15.48 2.40 13.03
C SER A 165 -14.03 2.92 12.90
N ILE A 166 -13.06 2.17 13.43
CA ILE A 166 -11.64 2.56 13.34
C ILE A 166 -11.13 2.47 11.91
N VAL A 167 -10.42 3.54 11.55
CA VAL A 167 -9.65 3.60 10.33
C VAL A 167 -8.17 3.53 10.61
N LYS A 168 -7.49 2.69 9.84
CA LYS A 168 -6.03 2.61 9.86
C LYS A 168 -5.45 3.25 8.60
N TYR A 169 -4.62 4.26 8.80
CA TYR A 169 -3.97 4.99 7.70
C TYR A 169 -2.52 5.29 8.05
N ASN A 170 -1.55 4.92 7.19
CA ASN A 170 -0.11 5.17 7.37
C ASN A 170 0.45 4.92 8.79
N ARG A 171 0.05 3.79 9.41
CA ARG A 171 0.41 3.38 10.79
C ARG A 171 -0.26 4.18 11.92
N PHE A 172 -1.08 5.16 11.57
CA PHE A 172 -1.99 5.82 12.49
C PHE A 172 -3.35 5.11 12.52
N ILE A 173 -4.02 5.32 13.63
CA ILE A 173 -5.35 4.84 13.97
C ILE A 173 -6.20 6.09 14.13
N ILE A 174 -7.30 6.14 13.41
CA ILE A 174 -8.20 7.28 13.34
C ILE A 174 -9.58 6.80 13.76
N PHE A 175 -10.18 7.49 14.72
CA PHE A 175 -11.52 7.18 15.22
C PHE A 175 -12.15 8.39 15.91
N SER A 176 -13.46 8.29 16.18
CA SER A 176 -14.26 9.35 16.79
C SER A 176 -13.75 9.71 18.19
N SER A 177 -13.80 11.02 18.51
CA SER A 177 -13.38 11.57 19.80
C SER A 177 -13.98 10.87 21.03
N ARG A 178 -15.25 10.45 20.93
CA ARG A 178 -16.01 9.86 22.05
C ARG A 178 -15.41 8.56 22.59
N LYS A 179 -14.63 7.82 21.79
CA LYS A 179 -14.12 6.48 22.12
C LYS A 179 -12.67 6.46 22.63
N ILE A 180 -12.08 7.62 22.92
CA ILE A 180 -10.66 7.70 23.26
C ILE A 180 -10.31 7.01 24.58
N LYS A 181 -11.14 7.17 25.61
CA LYS A 181 -10.92 6.55 26.92
C LYS A 181 -10.99 5.02 26.81
N ASP A 182 -12.05 4.52 26.18
CA ASP A 182 -12.21 3.08 25.89
C ASP A 182 -11.04 2.52 25.09
N PHE A 183 -10.56 3.28 24.09
CA PHE A 183 -9.42 2.88 23.27
C PHE A 183 -8.12 2.83 24.09
N GLU A 184 -7.90 3.80 24.97
CA GLU A 184 -6.76 3.84 25.88
C GLU A 184 -6.74 2.63 26.82
N GLN A 185 -7.88 2.34 27.45
CA GLN A 185 -8.05 1.16 28.30
C GLN A 185 -7.80 -0.13 27.50
N PHE A 186 -8.38 -0.26 26.29
CA PHE A 186 -8.16 -1.41 25.43
C PHE A 186 -6.69 -1.64 25.07
N ILE A 187 -5.97 -0.56 24.72
CA ILE A 187 -4.55 -0.60 24.40
C ILE A 187 -3.70 -0.96 25.62
N GLN A 188 -4.06 -0.46 26.80
CA GLN A 188 -3.42 -0.79 28.07
C GLN A 188 -3.63 -2.25 28.48
N ILE A 189 -4.84 -2.81 28.31
CA ILE A 189 -5.13 -4.24 28.54
C ILE A 189 -4.24 -5.13 27.66
N GLN A 190 -4.00 -4.71 26.41
CA GLN A 190 -3.06 -5.38 25.51
C GLN A 190 -1.58 -5.13 25.87
N GLY A 191 -1.29 -4.27 26.84
CA GLY A 191 0.04 -3.81 27.23
C GLY A 191 0.74 -2.95 26.15
N CYS A 192 0.00 -2.50 25.15
CA CYS A 192 0.53 -1.62 24.13
C CYS A 192 0.66 -0.19 24.68
N GLN A 193 1.51 0.64 24.06
CA GLN A 193 1.70 2.04 24.49
C GLN A 193 1.32 3.00 23.38
N ILE A 194 0.67 4.10 23.73
CA ILE A 194 0.39 5.18 22.78
C ILE A 194 1.64 6.06 22.68
N LYS A 195 2.24 6.12 21.49
CA LYS A 195 3.39 7.01 21.22
C LYS A 195 2.95 8.44 20.92
N PHE A 196 1.85 8.56 20.19
CA PHE A 196 1.38 9.83 19.66
C PHE A 196 -0.13 9.81 19.74
N LYS A 197 -0.69 10.88 20.27
CA LYS A 197 -2.11 11.15 20.36
C LYS A 197 -2.27 12.61 19.99
N LYS A 198 -3.08 12.88 18.97
CA LYS A 198 -3.44 14.25 18.62
C LYS A 198 -4.90 14.32 18.23
N PHE A 199 -5.55 15.35 18.75
CA PHE A 199 -6.93 15.65 18.47
C PHE A 199 -7.04 16.59 17.28
N TYR A 200 -8.01 16.35 16.41
CA TYR A 200 -8.27 17.19 15.24
C TYR A 200 -9.75 17.53 15.16
N TYR A 201 -10.02 18.83 15.09
CA TYR A 201 -11.25 19.38 14.56
C TYR A 201 -11.13 19.55 13.04
N LEU A 202 -12.26 19.47 12.34
CA LEU A 202 -12.39 19.67 10.89
C LEU A 202 -11.61 20.88 10.39
N ASP A 203 -11.74 22.00 11.11
CA ASP A 203 -11.20 23.29 10.68
C ASP A 203 -9.66 23.36 10.76
N ASN A 204 -9.05 22.43 11.51
CA ASN A 204 -7.60 22.34 11.72
C ASN A 204 -6.92 21.22 10.92
N THR A 205 -7.60 20.60 9.94
CA THR A 205 -7.11 19.40 9.21
C THR A 205 -6.02 19.68 8.16
N LYS A 206 -5.26 20.77 8.27
CA LYS A 206 -4.31 21.22 7.23
C LYS A 206 -3.24 20.19 6.83
N ASP A 207 -2.92 19.18 7.64
CA ASP A 207 -1.82 18.23 7.32
C ASP A 207 -2.07 16.78 7.70
N LEU A 208 -3.32 16.34 7.66
CA LEU A 208 -3.62 14.93 7.90
C LEU A 208 -3.27 14.14 6.65
N SER A 209 -2.08 13.55 6.67
CA SER A 209 -1.60 12.65 5.63
C SER A 209 -1.55 13.23 4.24
N ARG A 210 -0.99 14.44 4.08
CA ARG A 210 -0.69 14.96 2.74
C ARG A 210 -1.97 15.25 1.90
N TRP A 211 -3.16 15.06 2.46
CA TRP A 211 -4.45 15.41 1.85
C TRP A 211 -5.04 16.56 2.66
N LEU A 212 -5.47 17.63 1.98
CA LEU A 212 -6.30 18.65 2.59
C LEU A 212 -7.75 18.22 2.40
N LEU A 213 -8.36 17.73 3.47
CA LEU A 213 -9.75 17.31 3.46
C LEU A 213 -10.64 18.54 3.67
N PHE A 214 -10.85 19.32 2.61
CA PHE A 214 -11.85 20.40 2.64
C PHE A 214 -13.26 19.86 2.43
N ARG A 215 -14.24 20.58 2.99
CA ARG A 215 -15.64 20.17 3.10
C ARG A 215 -16.29 19.66 1.79
N ASN A 216 -15.87 20.15 0.62
CA ASN A 216 -16.54 19.81 -0.64
C ASN A 216 -15.60 19.29 -1.73
N ASN A 217 -14.27 19.32 -1.52
CA ASN A 217 -13.31 18.90 -2.53
C ASN A 217 -11.96 18.55 -1.89
N PRO A 218 -11.51 17.27 -1.90
CA PRO A 218 -10.21 16.90 -1.33
C PRO A 218 -9.11 17.59 -2.14
N LYS A 219 -8.56 18.69 -1.62
CA LYS A 219 -7.44 19.38 -2.28
C LYS A 219 -6.16 18.66 -1.92
N ILE A 220 -5.25 18.58 -2.88
CA ILE A 220 -3.93 18.03 -2.64
C ILE A 220 -3.17 19.06 -1.80
N SER A 221 -2.48 18.63 -0.74
CA SER A 221 -1.72 19.59 0.05
C SER A 221 -0.67 20.28 -0.82
N LEU A 222 -0.43 21.58 -0.58
CA LEU A 222 0.62 22.32 -1.28
C LEU A 222 1.97 21.62 -1.15
N GLU A 223 2.25 21.03 0.01
CA GLU A 223 3.48 20.29 0.28
C GLU A 223 3.60 19.03 -0.57
N ASN A 224 2.52 18.28 -0.78
CA ASN A 224 2.52 17.17 -1.74
C ASN A 224 2.81 17.61 -3.15
N PHE A 225 2.14 18.68 -3.55
CA PHE A 225 2.27 19.22 -4.88
C PHE A 225 3.72 19.66 -5.12
N LYS A 226 4.32 20.37 -4.16
CA LYS A 226 5.75 20.73 -4.15
C LYS A 226 6.65 19.48 -4.23
N ASN A 227 6.37 18.45 -3.45
CA ASN A 227 7.16 17.22 -3.45
C ASN A 227 7.06 16.45 -4.78
N PHE A 228 5.87 16.37 -5.38
CA PHE A 228 5.70 15.77 -6.69
C PHE A 228 6.39 16.59 -7.79
N LYS A 229 6.31 17.92 -7.74
CA LYS A 229 7.08 18.82 -8.62
C LYS A 229 8.59 18.54 -8.52
N LYS A 230 9.12 18.38 -7.30
CA LYS A 230 10.53 17.99 -7.07
C LYS A 230 10.86 16.61 -7.66
N GLU A 231 9.97 15.62 -7.53
CA GLU A 231 10.18 14.30 -8.16
C GLU A 231 10.19 14.36 -9.68
N CYS A 232 9.29 15.12 -10.27
CA CYS A 232 9.24 15.39 -11.71
C CYS A 232 10.52 16.05 -12.19
N GLN A 233 10.99 17.09 -11.48
CA GLN A 233 12.28 17.72 -11.75
C GLN A 233 13.45 16.73 -11.66
N LYS A 234 13.46 15.82 -10.68
CA LYS A 234 14.50 14.78 -10.59
C LYS A 234 14.50 13.83 -11.78
N VAL A 235 13.33 13.50 -12.34
CA VAL A 235 13.23 12.64 -13.54
C VAL A 235 13.82 13.36 -14.75
N LEU A 236 13.50 14.64 -14.91
CA LEU A 236 14.02 15.48 -16.00
C LEU A 236 15.52 15.78 -15.83
N ASN A 237 16.00 15.94 -14.59
CA ASN A 237 17.39 16.36 -14.33
C ASN A 237 18.42 15.21 -14.31
N LYS A 238 18.01 13.94 -14.27
CA LYS A 238 18.96 12.82 -14.25
C LYS A 238 19.58 12.60 -15.64
N ASN A 239 20.88 12.84 -15.76
CA ASN A 239 21.74 12.59 -16.93
C ASN A 239 21.32 13.37 -18.20
N HIS A 240 21.39 14.71 -18.09
CA HIS A 240 20.90 15.69 -19.06
C HIS A 240 21.35 15.51 -20.52
N LYS A 241 22.56 15.00 -20.79
CA LYS A 241 23.13 15.04 -22.14
C LYS A 241 22.90 13.77 -22.98
N ASN A 242 22.90 12.58 -22.37
CA ASN A 242 23.01 11.32 -23.13
C ASN A 242 21.75 10.44 -23.10
N GLN A 243 20.69 10.83 -22.38
CA GLN A 243 19.45 10.06 -22.40
C GLN A 243 18.60 10.38 -23.63
N GLN A 244 18.12 9.34 -24.31
CA GLN A 244 17.11 9.43 -25.36
C GLN A 244 15.84 10.08 -24.80
N ILE A 245 15.32 11.06 -25.53
CA ILE A 245 14.17 11.88 -25.10
C ILE A 245 12.92 11.01 -24.93
N ASP A 246 12.71 10.00 -25.77
CA ASP A 246 11.60 9.04 -25.65
C ASP A 246 11.60 8.31 -24.30
N LYS A 247 12.78 7.93 -23.79
CA LYS A 247 12.92 7.30 -22.46
C LYS A 247 12.59 8.28 -21.33
N VAL A 248 12.92 9.56 -21.50
CA VAL A 248 12.59 10.61 -20.53
C VAL A 248 11.08 10.85 -20.52
N ILE A 249 10.46 11.02 -21.70
CA ILE A 249 9.01 11.16 -21.87
C ILE A 249 8.30 10.00 -21.19
N HIS A 250 8.66 8.76 -21.53
CA HIS A 250 8.02 7.58 -20.98
C HIS A 250 8.06 7.54 -19.43
N ARG A 251 9.24 7.80 -18.83
CA ARG A 251 9.39 7.84 -17.37
C ARG A 251 8.59 8.97 -16.72
N PHE A 252 8.56 10.13 -17.37
CA PHE A 252 7.82 11.31 -16.92
C PHE A 252 6.32 11.07 -16.97
N THR A 253 5.80 10.55 -18.09
CA THR A 253 4.40 10.17 -18.27
C THR A 253 3.98 9.12 -17.25
N LEU A 254 4.80 8.08 -17.01
CA LEU A 254 4.52 7.10 -15.96
C LEU A 254 4.42 7.74 -14.56
N LYS A 255 5.26 8.74 -14.26
CA LYS A 255 5.19 9.47 -12.99
C LYS A 255 3.89 10.28 -12.86
N ILE A 256 3.49 10.98 -13.92
CA ILE A 256 2.23 11.73 -13.98
C ILE A 256 1.04 10.79 -13.84
N LEU A 257 0.96 9.74 -14.64
CA LEU A 257 -0.15 8.78 -14.61
C LEU A 257 -0.31 8.12 -13.25
N ASN A 258 0.80 7.74 -12.60
CA ASN A 258 0.74 7.17 -11.25
C ASN A 258 0.20 8.18 -10.23
N TRP A 259 0.57 9.45 -10.34
CA TRP A 259 0.05 10.51 -9.49
C TRP A 259 -1.44 10.78 -9.76
N GLN A 260 -1.83 10.89 -11.03
CA GLN A 260 -3.21 11.10 -11.45
C GLN A 260 -4.11 9.95 -10.97
N ARG A 261 -3.67 8.70 -11.11
CA ARG A 261 -4.37 7.52 -10.58
C ARG A 261 -4.50 7.55 -9.07
N PHE A 262 -3.45 7.97 -8.35
CA PHE A 262 -3.48 8.03 -6.89
C PHE A 262 -4.44 9.11 -6.36
N TYR A 263 -4.45 10.29 -6.99
CA TYR A 263 -5.29 11.41 -6.56
C TYR A 263 -6.65 11.47 -7.25
N ASN A 264 -6.87 10.61 -8.25
CA ASN A 264 -7.99 10.67 -9.20
C ASN A 264 -8.23 12.09 -9.75
N ARG A 265 -7.15 12.76 -10.14
CA ARG A 265 -7.15 14.16 -10.60
C ARG A 265 -6.17 14.38 -11.73
N SER A 266 -6.50 15.29 -12.65
CA SER A 266 -5.56 15.82 -13.62
C SER A 266 -4.46 16.61 -12.92
N PHE A 267 -3.28 16.61 -13.53
CA PHE A 267 -2.18 17.44 -13.08
C PHE A 267 -2.22 18.76 -13.85
N PRO A 268 -1.97 19.93 -13.22
CA PRO A 268 -2.06 21.22 -13.92
C PRO A 268 -1.13 21.28 -15.13
N SER A 269 -1.70 21.54 -16.30
CA SER A 269 -1.01 21.58 -17.61
C SER A 269 0.14 22.58 -17.60
N ASP A 270 -0.09 23.79 -17.09
CA ASP A 270 0.88 24.90 -17.13
C ASP A 270 2.15 24.56 -16.35
N ILE A 271 1.99 23.81 -15.26
CA ILE A 271 3.10 23.40 -14.42
C ILE A 271 3.92 22.31 -15.12
N LEU A 272 3.28 21.39 -15.85
CA LEU A 272 4.00 20.42 -16.68
C LEU A 272 4.74 21.11 -17.81
N PHE A 273 4.07 22.02 -18.51
CA PHE A 273 4.66 22.82 -19.56
C PHE A 273 5.93 23.52 -19.06
N MET A 274 5.83 24.25 -17.95
CA MET A 274 6.98 24.95 -17.38
C MET A 274 8.11 24.01 -16.94
N LEU A 275 7.80 22.81 -16.44
CA LEU A 275 8.82 21.82 -16.09
C LEU A 275 9.55 21.29 -17.34
N ILE A 276 8.81 20.93 -18.38
CA ILE A 276 9.34 20.43 -19.65
C ILE A 276 10.14 21.53 -20.36
N TRP A 277 9.60 22.75 -20.42
CA TRP A 277 10.22 23.90 -21.06
C TRP A 277 11.56 24.26 -20.44
N ASN A 278 11.61 24.35 -19.10
CA ASN A 278 12.85 24.60 -18.38
C ASN A 278 13.89 23.49 -18.60
N TRP A 279 13.44 22.24 -18.71
CA TRP A 279 14.32 21.12 -19.02
C TRP A 279 14.89 21.20 -20.44
N LEU A 280 14.05 21.50 -21.45
CA LEU A 280 14.48 21.69 -22.84
C LEU A 280 15.50 22.82 -22.98
N LYS A 281 15.22 23.99 -22.37
CA LYS A 281 16.17 25.13 -22.36
C LYS A 281 17.52 24.75 -21.74
N LYS A 282 17.51 23.98 -20.65
CA LYS A 282 18.75 23.50 -20.01
C LYS A 282 19.51 22.49 -20.88
N ARG A 283 18.79 21.62 -21.59
CA ARG A 283 19.38 20.59 -22.46
C ARG A 283 19.99 21.21 -23.73
N HIS A 284 19.35 22.23 -24.29
CA HIS A 284 19.71 22.85 -25.57
C HIS A 284 20.07 24.33 -25.41
N LYS A 285 21.09 24.64 -24.59
CA LYS A 285 21.46 26.02 -24.24
C LYS A 285 21.75 26.94 -25.44
N LYS A 286 22.20 26.37 -26.56
CA LYS A 286 22.59 27.11 -27.77
C LYS A 286 21.45 27.31 -28.79
N LYS A 287 20.25 26.77 -28.52
CA LYS A 287 19.13 26.82 -29.47
C LYS A 287 18.10 27.85 -29.02
N SER A 288 17.50 28.54 -29.99
CA SER A 288 16.48 29.56 -29.72
C SER A 288 15.18 28.93 -29.21
N SER A 289 14.37 29.71 -28.49
CA SER A 289 13.05 29.27 -28.02
C SER A 289 12.16 28.83 -29.20
N LYS A 290 12.20 29.55 -30.33
CA LYS A 290 11.47 29.21 -31.56
C LYS A 290 11.88 27.84 -32.11
N TRP A 291 13.18 27.53 -32.11
CA TRP A 291 13.70 26.22 -32.53
C TRP A 291 13.19 25.09 -31.61
N LEU A 292 13.25 25.29 -30.28
CA LEU A 292 12.73 24.30 -29.33
C LEU A 292 11.24 24.06 -29.51
N TYR A 293 10.50 25.13 -29.75
CA TYR A 293 9.07 25.05 -29.98
C TYR A 293 8.73 24.20 -31.19
N ASN A 294 9.33 24.52 -32.34
CA ASN A 294 9.06 23.86 -33.61
C ASN A 294 9.44 22.37 -33.66
N ILE A 295 10.39 21.95 -32.84
CA ILE A 295 10.88 20.56 -32.78
C ILE A 295 10.10 19.71 -31.77
N TYR A 296 9.79 20.27 -30.61
CA TYR A 296 9.27 19.50 -29.49
C TYR A 296 7.77 19.61 -29.28
N TRP A 297 7.11 20.55 -29.95
CA TRP A 297 5.70 20.80 -29.77
C TRP A 297 5.00 20.65 -31.12
N LYS A 298 4.08 19.70 -31.18
CA LYS A 298 3.20 19.49 -32.34
C LYS A 298 1.86 20.14 -32.06
N ASN A 299 1.34 20.85 -33.05
CA ASN A 299 -0.06 21.20 -33.11
C ASN A 299 -0.85 19.91 -33.32
N SER A 300 -1.67 19.56 -32.34
CA SER A 300 -2.53 18.38 -32.47
C SER A 300 -3.91 18.77 -32.96
N ILE A 301 -4.52 19.81 -32.35
CA ILE A 301 -5.76 20.50 -32.72
C ILE A 301 -5.66 21.95 -32.21
N ILE A 302 -6.53 22.85 -32.69
CA ILE A 302 -6.56 24.34 -32.59
C ILE A 302 -6.15 24.96 -31.23
N GLN A 303 -6.12 24.23 -30.11
CA GLN A 303 -5.73 24.78 -28.80
C GLN A 303 -4.81 23.88 -27.95
N GLU A 304 -4.32 22.74 -28.47
CA GLU A 304 -3.52 21.79 -27.69
C GLU A 304 -2.16 21.48 -28.30
N TRP A 305 -1.11 21.87 -27.57
CA TRP A 305 0.28 21.57 -27.89
C TRP A 305 0.70 20.23 -27.28
N ILE A 306 1.03 19.27 -28.13
CA ILE A 306 1.51 17.96 -27.69
C ILE A 306 3.03 17.96 -27.66
N PHE A 307 3.58 17.70 -26.47
CA PHE A 307 5.00 17.47 -26.31
C PHE A 307 5.39 16.13 -26.95
N SER A 308 6.10 16.19 -28.08
CA SER A 308 6.59 15.02 -28.82
C SER A 308 7.79 15.40 -29.67
N ILE A 309 8.67 14.45 -29.97
CA ILE A 309 9.80 14.72 -30.87
C ILE A 309 9.26 14.72 -32.30
N ASN A 310 9.39 15.86 -32.99
CA ASN A 310 9.12 15.93 -34.41
C ASN A 310 10.34 15.40 -35.17
N ARG A 311 10.34 14.10 -35.49
CA ARG A 311 11.45 13.46 -36.21
C ARG A 311 11.63 13.99 -37.63
N ASP A 312 10.59 14.59 -38.21
CA ASP A 312 10.59 15.12 -39.57
C ASP A 312 11.33 16.46 -39.70
N ARG A 313 11.86 17.01 -38.59
CA ARG A 313 12.51 18.35 -38.52
C ARG A 313 13.88 18.33 -37.83
N ILE A 314 14.43 17.15 -37.55
CA ILE A 314 15.80 16.94 -37.03
C ILE A 314 16.66 16.56 -38.22
#